data_AF-A0ABC8L658-F1
#
_entry.id   AF-A0ABC8L658-F1
#
_cell.length_a   1.000
_cell.length_b   1.000
_cell.length_c   1.000
_cell.angle_alpha   90.00
_cell.angle_beta   90.00
_cell.angle_gamma   90.00
#
_symmetry.space_group_name_H-M   'P 1'
#
loop_
_entity.id
_entity.type
_entity.pdbx_description
1 polymer ?
#
loop_
_entity_poly.entity_id
_entity_poly.type
_entity_poly.pdbx_seq_one_letter_code
_entity_poly.pdbx_strand_id
1 'polypeptide(L)'
;MEMTIYEDYGSFRGLEKKERKWVKIFRVEVNRSLPGFQKTNSRFYLTAKLCTQVHIIDPLKNRLFMEFKNIYAIPHMNQGTETIP
;
A
#
# COMPACT_ATOMS: atom_id res chain seq x y z
N MET A 1 3.16 -3.88 2.17
CA MET A 1 4.16 -4.77 1.54
C MET A 1 5.41 -3.95 1.29
N GLU A 2 6.58 -4.52 1.52
CA GLU A 2 7.88 -3.85 1.34
C GLU A 2 8.64 -4.46 0.17
N MET A 3 9.49 -3.66 -0.48
CA MET A 3 10.37 -4.10 -1.56
C MET A 3 11.80 -3.65 -1.29
N THR A 4 12.74 -4.57 -1.37
CA THR A 4 14.17 -4.31 -1.20
C THR A 4 14.87 -4.27 -2.56
N ILE A 5 15.79 -3.32 -2.71
CA ILE A 5 16.63 -3.15 -3.89
C ILE A 5 18.08 -3.24 -3.40
N TYR A 6 18.84 -4.23 -3.88
CA TYR A 6 20.21 -4.50 -3.42
C TYR A 6 21.28 -3.85 -4.29
N GLU A 7 21.00 -3.70 -5.59
CA GLU A 7 21.95 -3.16 -6.57
C GLU A 7 21.39 -1.91 -7.24
N ASP A 8 22.26 -1.11 -7.84
CA ASP A 8 21.86 0.01 -8.69
C ASP A 8 21.38 -0.52 -10.05
N TYR A 9 20.13 -1.00 -10.07
CA TYR A 9 19.48 -1.31 -11.32
C TYR A 9 19.01 -0.01 -11.97
N GLY A 10 19.50 0.27 -13.18
CA GLY A 10 19.13 1.47 -13.95
C GLY A 10 17.61 1.66 -14.14
N SER A 11 16.80 0.62 -13.94
CA SER A 11 15.33 0.67 -13.94
C SER A 11 14.73 1.50 -12.80
N PHE A 12 15.47 1.79 -11.73
CA PHE A 12 15.02 2.63 -10.60
C PHE A 12 15.64 4.02 -10.60
N ARG A 13 16.57 4.31 -11.52
CA ARG A 13 17.26 5.59 -11.60
C ARG A 13 16.26 6.74 -11.81
N GLY A 14 16.33 7.77 -10.97
CA GLY A 14 15.40 8.91 -11.02
C GLY A 14 14.06 8.67 -10.31
N LEU A 15 13.90 7.54 -9.61
CA LEU A 15 12.81 7.30 -8.66
C LEU A 15 13.21 7.63 -7.22
N GLU A 16 14.51 7.87 -6.93
CA GLU A 16 15.02 7.99 -5.54
C GLU A 16 14.40 9.16 -4.77
N LYS A 17 13.92 10.19 -5.46
CA LYS A 17 13.31 11.40 -4.87
C LYS A 17 11.81 11.52 -5.12
N LYS A 18 11.16 10.46 -5.62
CA LYS A 18 9.74 10.46 -6.01
C LYS A 18 8.86 9.73 -5.00
N GLU A 19 8.94 10.15 -3.74
CA GLU A 19 8.05 9.63 -2.70
C GLU A 19 6.58 9.97 -3.00
N ARG A 20 5.65 9.17 -2.45
CA ARG A 20 4.19 9.35 -2.55
C ARG A 20 3.60 9.26 -3.97
N LYS A 21 4.35 8.71 -4.93
CA LYS A 21 3.80 8.34 -6.24
C LYS A 21 3.29 6.91 -6.22
N TRP A 22 2.18 6.69 -6.89
CA TRP A 22 1.67 5.35 -7.12
C TRP A 22 2.48 4.70 -8.24
N VAL A 23 2.79 3.43 -8.09
CA VAL A 23 3.60 2.69 -9.05
C VAL A 23 2.98 1.31 -9.30
N LYS A 24 3.11 0.83 -10.53
CA LYS A 24 2.98 -0.59 -10.87
C LYS A 24 4.36 -1.19 -11.00
N ILE A 25 4.54 -2.37 -10.41
CA ILE A 25 5.82 -3.07 -10.39
C ILE A 25 5.61 -4.44 -11.04
N PHE A 26 6.47 -4.78 -12.00
CA PHE A 26 6.42 -6.02 -12.76
C PHE A 26 7.73 -6.80 -12.63
N ARG A 27 7.66 -8.13 -12.76
CA ARG A 27 8.82 -9.03 -12.76
C ARG A 27 9.67 -8.89 -11.48
N VAL A 28 9.02 -9.06 -10.34
CA VAL A 28 9.65 -9.05 -9.00
C VAL A 28 9.70 -10.44 -8.43
N GLU A 29 10.70 -10.68 -7.58
CA GLU A 29 10.72 -11.87 -6.76
C GLU A 29 9.90 -11.66 -5.50
N VAL A 30 9.11 -12.66 -5.13
CA VAL A 30 8.26 -12.66 -3.94
C VAL A 30 8.83 -13.67 -2.96
N ASN A 31 9.17 -13.19 -1.77
CA ASN A 31 9.77 -13.99 -0.72
C ASN A 31 8.88 -13.99 0.53
N ARG A 32 8.96 -15.05 1.33
CA ARG A 32 8.23 -15.13 2.60
C ARG A 32 8.96 -14.33 3.67
N SER A 33 8.25 -13.42 4.33
CA SER A 33 8.79 -12.65 5.45
C SER A 33 9.12 -13.57 6.62
N LEU A 34 10.28 -13.36 7.24
CA LEU A 34 10.66 -14.06 8.46
C LEU A 34 9.78 -13.58 9.63
N PRO A 35 9.29 -14.49 10.49
CA PRO A 35 8.62 -14.10 11.72
C PRO A 35 9.53 -13.20 12.57
N GLY A 36 9.01 -12.06 13.05
CA GLY A 36 9.77 -11.11 13.88
C GLY A 36 10.59 -10.06 13.10
N PHE A 37 10.81 -10.24 11.80
CA PHE A 37 11.51 -9.27 10.95
C PHE A 37 10.57 -8.72 9.88
N GLN A 38 9.56 -7.97 10.31
CA GLN A 38 8.52 -7.41 9.45
C GLN A 38 8.36 -5.91 9.69
N LYS A 39 8.67 -5.11 8.68
CA LYS A 39 8.36 -3.67 8.68
C LYS A 39 6.91 -3.38 8.28
N THR A 40 6.24 -4.35 7.65
CA THR A 40 4.84 -4.26 7.23
C THR A 40 4.09 -5.53 7.61
N ASN A 41 2.77 -5.44 7.79
CA ASN A 41 1.90 -6.59 8.16
C ASN A 41 1.76 -7.67 7.05
N SER A 42 2.59 -7.62 6.01
CA SER A 42 2.58 -8.59 4.92
C SER A 42 3.42 -9.82 5.28
N ARG A 43 2.85 -11.01 5.06
CA ARG A 43 3.58 -12.30 5.15
C ARG A 43 4.64 -12.47 4.07
N PHE A 44 4.67 -11.57 3.09
CA PHE A 44 5.59 -11.58 1.96
C PHE A 44 6.29 -10.23 1.81
N TYR A 45 7.50 -10.25 1.29
CA TYR A 45 8.23 -9.06 0.82
C TYR A 45 8.71 -9.28 -0.62
N LEU A 46 9.05 -8.18 -1.29
CA LEU A 46 9.50 -8.18 -2.67
C LEU A 46 11.00 -7.93 -2.73
N THR A 47 11.66 -8.55 -3.70
CA THR A 47 13.05 -8.24 -4.05
C THR A 47 13.13 -7.82 -5.51
N ALA A 48 13.83 -6.70 -5.76
CA ALA A 48 14.12 -6.25 -7.12
C ALA A 48 15.19 -7.12 -7.78
N LYS A 49 14.97 -7.41 -9.07
CA LYS A 49 15.96 -8.01 -9.97
C LYS A 49 16.28 -7.06 -11.11
N LEU A 50 17.32 -7.36 -11.88
CA LEU A 50 17.72 -6.59 -13.05
C LEU A 50 16.57 -6.40 -14.08
N CYS A 51 15.67 -7.38 -14.20
CA CYS A 51 14.54 -7.34 -15.12
C CYS A 51 13.26 -6.72 -14.53
N THR A 52 13.30 -6.25 -13.29
CA THR A 52 12.18 -5.60 -12.64
C THR A 52 11.87 -4.27 -13.32
N GLN A 53 10.59 -4.04 -13.59
CA GLN A 53 10.10 -2.83 -14.26
C GLN A 53 9.16 -2.07 -13.33
N VAL A 54 9.33 -0.74 -13.28
CA VAL A 54 8.50 0.15 -12.48
C VAL A 54 7.87 1.20 -13.38
N HIS A 55 6.55 1.35 -13.31
CA HIS A 55 5.81 2.37 -14.03
C HIS A 55 5.05 3.24 -13.03
N ILE A 56 5.31 4.55 -13.06
CA ILE A 56 4.54 5.53 -12.30
C ILE A 56 3.12 5.57 -12.88
N ILE A 57 2.12 5.48 -12.00
CA ILE A 57 0.72 5.63 -12.36
C ILE A 57 0.13 6.85 -11.67
N ASP A 58 -0.83 7.48 -12.34
CA ASP A 58 -1.68 8.48 -11.71
C ASP A 58 -2.93 7.77 -11.17
N PRO A 59 -3.11 7.68 -9.83
CA PRO A 59 -4.31 7.06 -9.25
C PRO A 59 -5.58 7.82 -9.66
N LEU A 60 -5.48 9.12 -9.98
CA LEU A 60 -6.63 9.95 -10.33
C LEU A 60 -7.18 9.64 -11.73
N LYS A 61 -6.42 8.94 -12.58
CA LYS A 61 -6.92 8.44 -13.87
C LYS A 61 -7.83 7.20 -13.71
N ASN A 62 -7.73 6.47 -12.60
CA ASN A 62 -8.58 5.31 -12.28
C ASN A 62 -9.39 5.59 -11.00
N ARG A 63 -10.05 6.75 -10.92
CA ARG A 63 -10.87 7.14 -9.75
C ARG A 63 -11.95 6.09 -9.47
N LEU A 64 -11.69 5.23 -8.49
CA LEU A 64 -12.74 4.73 -7.60
C LEU A 64 -13.25 5.98 -6.86
N PHE A 65 -14.41 6.48 -7.27
CA PHE A 65 -15.12 7.50 -6.50
C PHE A 65 -15.50 6.88 -5.15
N MET A 66 -14.78 7.26 -4.10
CA MET A 66 -15.24 7.04 -2.74
C MET A 66 -16.22 8.16 -2.40
N GLU A 67 -17.49 7.79 -2.24
CA GLU A 67 -18.48 8.67 -1.65
C GLU A 67 -18.20 8.75 -0.15
N PHE A 68 -17.55 9.83 0.28
CA PHE A 68 -17.35 10.08 1.70
C PHE A 68 -18.69 10.51 2.30
N LYS A 69 -19.25 9.67 3.18
CA LYS A 69 -20.36 10.10 4.04
C LYS A 69 -19.81 11.00 5.14
N ASN A 70 -20.49 12.12 5.37
CA ASN A 70 -20.21 12.98 6.50
C ASN A 70 -20.30 12.17 7.80
N ILE A 71 -19.34 12.34 8.71
CA ILE A 71 -19.35 11.68 10.02
C ILE A 71 -20.62 11.99 10.82
N TYR A 72 -21.23 13.16 10.61
CA TYR A 72 -22.50 13.55 11.21
C TYR A 72 -23.73 12.85 10.60
N ALA A 73 -23.57 12.22 9.43
CA ALA A 73 -24.61 11.41 8.80
C ALA A 73 -24.54 9.93 9.22
N ILE A 74 -23.54 9.54 10.03
CA ILE A 74 -23.45 8.22 10.63
C ILE A 74 -24.31 8.26 11.90
N PRO A 75 -25.46 7.57 11.97
CA PRO A 75 -26.26 7.56 13.17
C PRO A 75 -25.43 6.97 14.31
N HIS A 76 -25.22 7.76 15.36
CA HIS A 76 -24.60 7.28 16.57
C HIS A 76 -25.53 6.23 17.20
N MET A 77 -25.00 5.07 17.57
CA MET A 77 -25.76 4.15 18.41
C MET A 77 -25.96 4.84 19.76
N ASN A 78 -27.18 5.29 20.04
CA ASN A 78 -27.58 5.63 21.40
C ASN A 78 -27.31 4.38 22.25
N GLN A 79 -26.46 4.51 23.27
CA GLN A 79 -26.41 3.52 24.32
C GLN A 79 -27.79 3.52 24.95
N GLY A 80 -28.60 2.52 24.60
CA GLY A 80 -29.93 2.35 25.16
C GLY A 80 -29.78 2.30 26.67
N THR A 81 -30.26 3.31 27.37
CA THR A 81 -30.62 3.16 28.78
C THR A 81 -31.81 2.23 28.79
N GLU A 82 -31.55 0.92 28.91
CA GLU A 82 -32.52 -0.04 29.43
C GLU A 82 -32.86 0.38 30.86
N THR A 83 -33.92 1.16 31.02
CA THR A 83 -34.65 1.20 32.28
C THR A 83 -35.43 -0.10 32.37
N ILE A 84 -34.90 -1.06 33.14
CA ILE A 84 -35.59 -2.29 33.51
C ILE A 84 -36.70 -1.91 34.51
N PRO A 85 -37.98 -2.30 34.28
CA PRO A 85 -39.08 -2.10 35.22
C PRO A 85 -39.00 -2.99 36.46
#